data_AF-A0AA35RQH4-F1
#
_entry.id   AF-A0AA35RQH4-F1
#
_cell.length_a   1.000
_cell.length_b   1.000
_cell.length_c   1.000
_cell.angle_alpha   90.00
_cell.angle_beta   90.00
_cell.angle_gamma   90.00
#
_symmetry.space_group_name_H-M   'P 1'
#
loop_
_entity.id
_entity.type
_entity.pdbx_description
1 polymer ?
#
loop_
_entity_poly.entity_id
_entity_poly.type
_entity_poly.pdbx_seq_one_letter_code
_entity_poly.pdbx_strand_id
1 'polypeptide(L)'
;MASTSSRSDLMDEYHRLAADTLLGAESNKVAVAILQAAEGGELQRLVKLLTEHRDLVDARHPDSGDTPLISAARSGHKDVVDVLLSCGADVTLENDSGDSVLDVAGDRLRRHILRSISHEDRSMSNAKALLRSAWLGDSVRLRRCLSGSHYLDVNNRNSDGLTPLLLVTRDVSFFSKVQTAMETEYNPVEVLEQLLNDHA
;
A
#
# COMPACT_ATOMS: atom_id res chain seq x y z
N MET A 1 0.51 33.55 28.07
CA MET A 1 0.10 32.15 28.30
C MET A 1 0.19 31.46 26.96
N ALA A 2 1.33 30.83 26.67
CA ALA A 2 1.51 30.07 25.44
C ALA A 2 0.78 28.75 25.62
N SER A 3 -0.27 28.51 24.83
CA SER A 3 -0.89 27.20 24.70
C SER A 3 0.21 26.22 24.30
N THR A 4 0.43 25.20 25.11
CA THR A 4 1.26 24.07 24.73
C THR A 4 0.64 23.43 23.51
N SER A 5 1.12 23.79 22.32
CA SER A 5 0.81 23.10 21.07
C SER A 5 1.12 21.63 21.33
N SER A 6 0.06 20.81 21.34
CA SER A 6 0.17 19.38 21.52
C SER A 6 1.09 18.84 20.42
N ARG A 7 1.82 17.76 20.70
CA ARG A 7 2.61 17.07 19.66
C ARG A 7 1.72 16.64 18.48
N SER A 8 0.42 16.44 18.70
CA SER A 8 -0.58 16.24 17.63
C SER A 8 -0.75 17.51 16.78
N ASP A 9 -1.00 18.66 17.41
CA ASP A 9 -1.26 19.92 16.71
C ASP A 9 -0.10 20.32 15.78
N LEU A 10 1.13 20.01 16.22
CA LEU A 10 2.35 20.30 15.48
C LEU A 10 2.55 19.35 14.28
N MET A 11 2.13 18.09 14.41
CA MET A 11 2.10 17.15 13.28
C MET A 11 0.99 17.53 12.29
N ASP A 12 -0.21 17.86 12.78
CA ASP A 12 -1.33 18.31 11.94
C ASP A 12 -0.95 19.57 11.14
N GLU A 13 -0.25 20.52 11.78
CA GLU A 13 0.25 21.72 11.11
C GLU A 13 1.32 21.39 10.07
N TYR A 14 2.25 20.49 10.38
CA TYR A 14 3.27 20.02 9.44
C TYR A 14 2.66 19.30 8.23
N HIS A 15 1.73 18.37 8.45
CA HIS A 15 1.07 17.63 7.38
C HIS A 15 0.24 18.55 6.47
N ARG A 16 -0.47 19.52 7.07
CA ARG A 16 -1.20 20.54 6.30
C ARG A 16 -0.25 21.38 5.45
N LEU A 17 0.85 21.84 6.03
CA LEU A 17 1.85 22.63 5.30
C LEU A 17 2.50 21.81 4.17
N ALA A 18 2.91 20.58 4.47
CA ALA A 18 3.51 19.68 3.48
C ALA A 18 2.55 19.37 2.33
N ALA A 19 1.27 19.10 2.63
CA ALA A 19 0.24 18.87 1.63
C ALA A 19 0.01 20.11 0.76
N ASP A 20 -0.12 21.30 1.34
CA ASP A 20 -0.33 22.54 0.58
C ASP A 20 0.88 22.91 -0.29
N THR A 21 2.10 22.63 0.19
CA THR A 21 3.34 22.99 -0.53
C THR A 21 3.68 21.99 -1.64
N LEU A 22 3.45 20.69 -1.43
CA LEU A 22 3.85 19.63 -2.36
C LEU A 22 2.78 19.31 -3.41
N LEU A 23 1.50 19.32 -3.03
CA LEU A 23 0.40 18.92 -3.92
C LEU A 23 -0.26 20.12 -4.60
N GLY A 24 -0.10 21.33 -4.06
CA GLY A 24 -0.87 22.50 -4.46
C GLY A 24 -2.32 22.42 -3.96
N ALA A 25 -2.95 23.57 -3.72
CA ALA A 25 -4.26 23.65 -3.06
C ALA A 25 -5.39 22.90 -3.79
N GLU A 26 -5.28 22.70 -5.11
CA GLU A 26 -6.26 21.93 -5.88
C GLU A 26 -6.05 20.42 -5.76
N SER A 27 -4.81 19.91 -5.90
CA SER A 27 -4.55 18.47 -5.78
C SER A 27 -4.75 17.98 -4.35
N ASN A 28 -4.50 18.82 -3.34
CA ASN A 28 -4.83 18.50 -1.95
C ASN A 28 -6.35 18.28 -1.76
N LYS A 29 -7.20 19.15 -2.34
CA LYS A 29 -8.67 18.97 -2.31
C LYS A 29 -9.10 17.69 -3.03
N VAL A 30 -8.49 17.38 -4.17
CA VAL A 30 -8.80 16.15 -4.93
C VAL A 30 -8.38 14.91 -4.14
N ALA A 31 -7.19 14.91 -3.54
CA ALA A 31 -6.72 13.83 -2.69
C ALA A 31 -7.68 13.55 -1.52
N VAL A 32 -8.11 14.61 -0.81
CA VAL A 32 -9.12 14.51 0.26
C VAL A 32 -10.44 13.97 -0.28
N ALA A 33 -10.87 14.39 -1.47
CA ALA A 33 -12.10 13.88 -2.08
C ALA A 33 -12.03 12.39 -2.46
N ILE A 34 -10.86 11.91 -2.90
CA ILE A 34 -10.60 10.48 -3.19
C ILE A 34 -10.67 9.68 -1.88
N LEU A 35 -10.02 10.17 -0.81
CA LEU A 35 -10.04 9.54 0.50
C LEU A 35 -11.46 9.43 1.06
N GLN A 36 -12.24 10.51 1.02
CA GLN A 36 -13.64 10.51 1.46
C GLN A 36 -14.52 9.57 0.63
N ALA A 37 -14.32 9.54 -0.69
CA ALA A 37 -15.06 8.62 -1.57
C ALA A 37 -14.72 7.15 -1.24
N ALA A 38 -13.46 6.87 -0.90
CA ALA A 38 -13.03 5.53 -0.52
C ALA A 38 -13.56 5.12 0.87
N GLU A 39 -13.51 6.02 1.84
CA GLU A 39 -14.03 5.81 3.20
C GLU A 39 -15.55 5.61 3.23
N GLY A 40 -16.29 6.36 2.41
CA GLY A 40 -17.75 6.31 2.31
C GLY A 40 -18.31 5.25 1.35
N GLY A 41 -17.45 4.52 0.62
CA GLY A 41 -17.90 3.50 -0.34
C GLY A 41 -18.49 4.07 -1.63
N GLU A 42 -18.17 5.31 -1.99
CA GLU A 42 -18.73 6.03 -3.15
C GLU A 42 -18.07 5.60 -4.47
N LEU A 43 -18.31 4.37 -4.89
CA LEU A 43 -17.63 3.72 -6.02
C LEU A 43 -17.59 4.57 -7.31
N GLN A 44 -18.73 5.13 -7.74
CA GLN A 44 -18.79 5.88 -9.00
C GLN A 44 -18.00 7.19 -8.91
N ARG A 45 -18.04 7.86 -7.75
CA ARG A 45 -17.27 9.09 -7.53
C ARG A 45 -15.79 8.79 -7.50
N LEU A 46 -15.39 7.72 -6.81
CA LEU A 46 -14.00 7.29 -6.74
C LEU A 46 -13.45 6.96 -8.14
N VAL A 47 -14.17 6.16 -8.92
CA VAL A 47 -13.77 5.82 -10.30
C VAL A 47 -13.59 7.07 -11.15
N LYS A 48 -14.50 8.04 -11.04
CA LYS A 48 -14.39 9.30 -11.78
C LYS A 48 -13.12 10.07 -11.38
N LEU A 49 -12.89 10.27 -10.09
CA LEU A 49 -11.74 11.00 -9.57
C LEU A 49 -10.41 10.33 -9.97
N LEU A 50 -10.31 9.01 -9.82
CA LEU A 50 -9.11 8.26 -10.19
C LEU A 50 -8.88 8.19 -11.70
N THR A 51 -9.92 8.33 -12.52
CA THR A 51 -9.74 8.41 -13.98
C THR A 51 -9.06 9.71 -14.39
N GLU A 52 -9.41 10.81 -13.72
CA GLU A 52 -8.86 12.15 -13.96
C GLU A 52 -7.50 12.36 -13.27
N HIS A 53 -7.29 11.71 -12.11
CA HIS A 53 -6.12 11.89 -11.23
C HIS A 53 -5.53 10.55 -10.77
N ARG A 54 -5.01 9.75 -11.70
CA ARG A 54 -4.43 8.42 -11.39
C ARG A 54 -3.21 8.47 -10.47
N ASP A 55 -2.49 9.58 -10.47
CA ASP A 55 -1.31 9.83 -9.63
C ASP A 55 -1.66 9.93 -8.14
N LEU A 56 -2.93 10.18 -7.79
CA LEU A 56 -3.41 10.31 -6.41
C LEU A 56 -3.99 9.01 -5.82
N VAL A 57 -3.79 7.85 -6.48
CA VAL A 57 -4.32 6.56 -6.01
C VAL A 57 -3.79 6.17 -4.62
N ASP A 58 -2.58 6.61 -4.28
CA ASP A 58 -1.89 6.36 -3.01
C ASP A 58 -1.77 7.65 -2.16
N ALA A 59 -2.65 8.63 -2.37
CA ALA A 59 -2.65 9.86 -1.58
C ALA A 59 -2.81 9.56 -0.08
N ARG A 60 -2.20 10.36 0.79
CA ARG A 60 -2.29 10.15 2.24
C ARG A 60 -3.27 11.11 2.90
N HIS A 61 -4.08 10.59 3.81
CA HIS A 61 -4.89 11.40 4.69
C HIS A 61 -3.98 12.29 5.55
N PRO A 62 -4.23 13.61 5.63
CA PRO A 62 -3.35 14.53 6.35
C PRO A 62 -3.15 14.19 7.83
N ASP A 63 -4.18 13.66 8.49
CA ASP A 63 -4.14 13.46 9.94
C ASP A 63 -3.86 12.01 10.36
N SER A 64 -4.09 11.02 9.48
CA SER A 64 -3.96 9.60 9.83
C SER A 64 -2.94 8.86 8.97
N GLY A 65 -2.49 9.46 7.86
CA GLY A 65 -1.64 8.79 6.88
C GLY A 65 -2.34 7.69 6.10
N ASP A 66 -3.64 7.46 6.31
CA ASP A 66 -4.39 6.42 5.60
C ASP A 66 -4.38 6.70 4.10
N THR A 67 -4.12 5.67 3.31
CA THR A 67 -4.32 5.70 1.86
C THR A 67 -5.80 5.41 1.53
N PRO A 68 -6.30 5.73 0.33
CA PRO A 68 -7.67 5.37 -0.06
C PRO A 68 -7.95 3.88 0.14
N LEU A 69 -6.94 3.04 -0.11
CA LEU A 69 -7.05 1.59 0.07
C LEU A 69 -7.21 1.21 1.56
N ILE A 70 -6.46 1.84 2.47
CA ILE A 70 -6.59 1.63 3.92
C ILE A 70 -7.95 2.12 4.41
N SER A 71 -8.40 3.31 3.99
CA SER A 71 -9.72 3.86 4.37
C SER A 71 -10.86 2.93 3.93
N ALA A 72 -10.86 2.47 2.68
CA ALA A 72 -11.87 1.55 2.17
C ALA A 72 -11.84 0.19 2.87
N ALA A 73 -10.65 -0.33 3.16
CA ALA A 73 -10.48 -1.60 3.86
C ALA A 73 -10.97 -1.53 5.32
N ARG A 74 -10.70 -0.42 6.01
CA ARG A 74 -11.20 -0.16 7.37
C ARG A 74 -12.73 -0.07 7.39
N SER A 75 -13.33 0.63 6.43
CA SER A 75 -14.79 0.74 6.29
C SER A 75 -15.46 -0.53 5.73
N GLY A 76 -14.69 -1.50 5.24
CA GLY A 76 -15.21 -2.78 4.73
C GLY A 76 -15.77 -2.73 3.31
N HIS A 77 -15.45 -1.68 2.52
CA HIS A 77 -15.98 -1.47 1.17
C HIS A 77 -15.20 -2.28 0.13
N LYS A 78 -15.59 -3.55 -0.01
CA LYS A 78 -14.94 -4.53 -0.90
C LYS A 78 -14.86 -4.07 -2.36
N ASP A 79 -15.93 -3.52 -2.91
CA ASP A 79 -16.03 -3.05 -4.29
C ASP A 79 -15.09 -1.87 -4.58
N VAL A 80 -14.99 -0.94 -3.63
CA VAL A 80 -14.00 0.14 -3.67
C VAL A 80 -12.58 -0.41 -3.60
N VAL A 81 -12.32 -1.39 -2.72
CA VAL A 81 -11.01 -2.07 -2.62
C VAL A 81 -10.62 -2.68 -3.97
N ASP A 82 -11.55 -3.39 -4.63
CA ASP A 82 -11.28 -4.00 -5.94
C ASP A 82 -10.92 -2.95 -7.01
N VAL A 83 -11.61 -1.81 -7.02
CA VAL A 83 -11.27 -0.70 -7.94
C VAL A 83 -9.89 -0.12 -7.64
N LEU A 84 -9.57 0.13 -6.38
CA LEU A 84 -8.27 0.69 -5.98
C LEU A 84 -7.12 -0.24 -6.35
N LEU A 85 -7.26 -1.54 -6.09
CA LEU A 85 -6.29 -2.56 -6.50
C LEU A 85 -6.12 -2.59 -8.02
N SER A 86 -7.22 -2.55 -8.78
CA SER A 86 -7.18 -2.50 -10.25
C SER A 86 -6.53 -1.23 -10.81
N CYS A 87 -6.58 -0.14 -10.04
CA CYS A 87 -5.92 1.13 -10.36
C CYS A 87 -4.42 1.14 -9.97
N GLY A 88 -3.92 0.06 -9.36
CA GLY A 88 -2.53 -0.12 -9.00
C GLY A 88 -2.15 0.48 -7.66
N ALA A 89 -3.12 0.63 -6.74
CA ALA A 89 -2.88 1.05 -5.37
C ALA A 89 -1.83 0.16 -4.69
N ASP A 90 -0.93 0.80 -3.96
CA ASP A 90 0.16 0.13 -3.27
C ASP A 90 -0.31 -0.43 -1.93
N VAL A 91 -0.33 -1.76 -1.85
CA VAL A 91 -0.77 -2.52 -0.67
C VAL A 91 0.29 -2.57 0.44
N THR A 92 1.52 -2.18 0.13
CA THR A 92 2.67 -2.27 1.04
C THR A 92 2.78 -1.06 1.97
N LEU A 93 2.01 0.00 1.69
CA LEU A 93 1.98 1.23 2.46
C LEU A 93 1.32 1.02 3.83
N GLU A 94 1.83 1.77 4.80
CA GLU A 94 1.27 1.86 6.15
C GLU A 94 0.75 3.27 6.40
N ASN A 95 -0.20 3.39 7.31
CA ASN A 95 -0.64 4.68 7.81
C ASN A 95 0.30 5.19 8.92
N ASP A 96 0.00 6.34 9.53
CA ASP A 96 0.87 6.95 10.54
C ASP A 96 0.92 6.14 11.86
N SER A 97 -0.03 5.22 12.06
CA SER A 97 -0.02 4.24 13.17
C SER A 97 0.84 3.00 12.88
N GLY A 98 1.36 2.86 11.66
CA GLY A 98 2.09 1.67 11.21
C GLY A 98 1.18 0.52 10.78
N ASP A 99 -0.12 0.76 10.60
CA ASP A 99 -1.06 -0.28 10.16
C ASP A 99 -1.09 -0.38 8.63
N SER A 100 -0.93 -1.59 8.11
CA SER A 100 -1.15 -1.87 6.69
C SER A 100 -2.64 -2.06 6.37
N VAL A 101 -2.96 -2.16 5.07
CA VAL A 101 -4.32 -2.50 4.62
C VAL A 101 -4.84 -3.80 5.25
N LEU A 102 -3.97 -4.79 5.50
CA LEU A 102 -4.40 -6.07 6.09
C LEU A 102 -4.64 -5.97 7.59
N ASP A 103 -3.98 -5.04 8.29
CA ASP A 103 -4.16 -4.85 9.72
C ASP A 103 -5.53 -4.23 10.03
N VAL A 104 -5.95 -3.25 9.22
CA VAL A 104 -7.25 -2.59 9.39
C VAL A 104 -8.44 -3.38 8.82
N ALA A 105 -8.21 -4.27 7.84
CA ALA A 105 -9.28 -5.01 7.18
C ALA A 105 -9.89 -6.10 8.08
N GLY A 106 -11.22 -6.26 8.08
CA GLY A 106 -11.85 -7.42 8.72
C GLY A 106 -11.51 -8.76 8.02
N ASP A 107 -11.62 -9.88 8.72
CA ASP A 107 -11.14 -11.21 8.26
C ASP A 107 -11.62 -11.66 6.87
N ARG A 108 -12.88 -11.34 6.53
CA ARG A 108 -13.44 -11.67 5.21
C ARG A 108 -12.80 -10.83 4.10
N LEU A 109 -12.60 -9.54 4.36
CA LEU A 109 -12.01 -8.61 3.42
C LEU A 109 -10.50 -8.83 3.29
N ARG A 110 -9.80 -9.11 4.40
CA ARG A 110 -8.39 -9.50 4.39
C ARG A 110 -8.13 -10.69 3.46
N ARG A 111 -8.90 -11.77 3.58
CA ARG A 111 -8.81 -12.94 2.68
C ARG A 111 -9.18 -12.61 1.24
N HIS A 112 -10.02 -11.61 1.02
CA HIS A 112 -10.38 -11.15 -0.32
C HIS A 112 -9.23 -10.36 -0.94
N ILE A 113 -8.65 -9.39 -0.23
CA ILE A 113 -7.47 -8.63 -0.64
C ILE A 113 -6.33 -9.58 -1.01
N LEU A 114 -6.00 -10.53 -0.12
CA LEU A 114 -4.93 -11.51 -0.33
C LEU A 114 -5.15 -12.36 -1.59
N ARG A 115 -6.39 -12.72 -1.90
CA ARG A 115 -6.73 -13.41 -3.15
C ARG A 115 -6.60 -12.49 -4.36
N SER A 116 -7.14 -11.28 -4.30
CA SER A 116 -7.06 -10.30 -5.40
C SER A 116 -5.60 -10.01 -5.79
N ILE A 117 -4.75 -9.70 -4.81
CA ILE A 117 -3.34 -9.38 -5.06
C ILE A 117 -2.52 -10.58 -5.54
N SER A 118 -2.96 -11.81 -5.25
CA SER A 118 -2.32 -13.03 -5.74
C SER A 118 -2.70 -13.33 -7.20
N HIS A 119 -3.94 -13.06 -7.61
CA HIS A 119 -4.40 -13.37 -8.97
C HIS A 119 -4.03 -12.30 -10.00
N GLU A 120 -3.67 -11.09 -9.58
CA GLU A 120 -3.27 -9.97 -10.45
C GLU A 120 -1.82 -10.09 -10.95
N ASP A 121 -1.61 -10.87 -12.02
CA ASP A 121 -0.25 -11.09 -12.58
C ASP A 121 0.00 -10.44 -13.96
N ARG A 122 -0.99 -9.77 -14.60
CA ARG A 122 -0.87 -9.37 -16.03
C ARG A 122 -0.71 -7.88 -16.32
N SER A 123 -1.09 -6.99 -15.40
CA SER A 123 -1.09 -5.53 -15.68
C SER A 123 -0.08 -4.74 -14.85
N MET A 124 0.51 -5.35 -13.82
CA MET A 124 1.44 -4.67 -12.91
C MET A 124 2.86 -4.66 -13.48
N SER A 125 3.59 -3.56 -13.29
CA SER A 125 5.02 -3.51 -13.57
C SER A 125 5.76 -4.53 -12.69
N ASN A 126 6.78 -5.19 -13.25
CA ASN A 126 7.65 -6.14 -12.54
C ASN A 126 8.23 -5.54 -11.25
N ALA A 127 8.46 -4.22 -11.20
CA ALA A 127 8.94 -3.52 -10.00
C ALA A 127 7.93 -3.55 -8.84
N LYS A 128 6.64 -3.24 -9.11
CA LYS A 128 5.58 -3.32 -8.09
C LYS A 128 5.29 -4.77 -7.69
N ALA A 129 5.37 -5.70 -8.65
CA ALA A 129 5.24 -7.13 -8.38
C ALA A 129 6.37 -7.65 -7.47
N LEU A 130 7.60 -7.16 -7.63
CA LEU A 130 8.72 -7.49 -6.76
C LEU A 130 8.51 -6.99 -5.32
N LEU A 131 8.13 -5.72 -5.15
CA LEU A 131 7.82 -5.15 -3.82
C LEU A 131 6.72 -5.95 -3.11
N ARG A 132 5.64 -6.27 -3.83
CA ARG A 132 4.49 -7.02 -3.30
C ARG A 132 4.85 -8.46 -2.96
N SER A 133 5.60 -9.17 -3.81
CA SER A 133 6.02 -10.55 -3.54
C SER A 133 6.97 -10.62 -2.33
N ALA A 134 7.86 -9.64 -2.18
CA ALA A 134 8.69 -9.53 -1.00
C ALA A 134 7.89 -9.26 0.27
N TRP A 135 6.94 -8.32 0.22
CA TRP A 135 6.04 -8.00 1.33
C TRP A 135 5.12 -9.16 1.73
N LEU A 136 4.71 -10.03 0.78
CA LEU A 136 3.90 -11.22 1.08
C LEU A 136 4.72 -12.43 1.53
N GLY A 137 6.03 -12.46 1.27
CA GLY A 137 6.85 -13.66 1.44
C GLY A 137 6.57 -14.74 0.37
N ASP A 138 6.20 -14.32 -0.84
CA ASP A 138 5.90 -15.22 -1.98
C ASP A 138 7.17 -15.49 -2.80
N SER A 139 7.90 -16.55 -2.43
CA SER A 139 9.16 -16.91 -3.07
C SER A 139 8.99 -17.33 -4.53
N VAL A 140 7.87 -17.96 -4.89
CA VAL A 140 7.60 -18.42 -6.26
C VAL A 140 7.43 -17.23 -7.19
N ARG A 141 6.59 -16.24 -6.83
CA ARG A 141 6.41 -15.04 -7.65
C ARG A 141 7.66 -14.18 -7.68
N LEU A 142 8.39 -14.09 -6.56
CA LEU A 142 9.64 -13.34 -6.49
C LEU A 142 10.67 -13.89 -7.48
N ARG A 143 10.93 -15.20 -7.48
CA ARG A 143 11.78 -15.86 -8.50
C ARG A 143 11.34 -15.58 -9.93
N ARG A 144 10.03 -15.61 -10.18
CA ARG A 144 9.49 -15.33 -11.52
C ARG A 144 9.74 -13.88 -11.94
N CYS A 145 9.64 -12.93 -11.02
CA CYS A 145 9.95 -11.51 -11.30
C CYS A 145 11.43 -11.32 -11.62
N LEU A 146 12.32 -11.95 -10.82
CA LEU A 146 13.78 -11.85 -10.98
C LEU A 146 14.26 -12.51 -12.28
N SER A 147 13.76 -13.71 -12.61
CA SER A 147 14.11 -14.42 -13.84
C SER A 147 13.50 -13.83 -15.12
N GLY A 148 12.39 -13.10 -15.01
CA GLY A 148 11.63 -12.60 -16.16
C GLY A 148 12.16 -11.31 -16.79
N SER A 149 13.09 -10.58 -16.15
CA SER A 149 13.49 -9.25 -16.62
C SER A 149 14.95 -8.93 -16.29
N HIS A 150 15.80 -8.94 -17.31
CA HIS A 150 17.25 -8.66 -17.21
C HIS A 150 17.61 -7.23 -16.77
N TYR A 151 16.63 -6.32 -16.71
CA TYR A 151 16.78 -4.90 -16.29
C TYR A 151 15.94 -4.55 -15.06
N LEU A 152 15.49 -5.54 -14.28
CA LEU A 152 14.72 -5.28 -13.07
C LEU A 152 15.64 -4.71 -11.98
N ASP A 153 15.35 -3.51 -11.51
CA ASP A 153 16.02 -2.96 -10.32
C ASP A 153 15.47 -3.65 -9.06
N VAL A 154 16.28 -4.51 -8.46
CA VAL A 154 15.98 -5.22 -7.21
C VAL A 154 15.90 -4.29 -6.00
N ASN A 155 16.44 -3.06 -6.11
CA ASN A 155 16.41 -2.03 -5.08
C ASN A 155 15.34 -0.98 -5.33
N ASN A 156 14.37 -1.27 -6.21
CA ASN A 156 13.27 -0.35 -6.47
C ASN A 156 12.51 -0.02 -5.16
N ARG A 157 11.94 1.17 -5.08
CA ARG A 157 11.30 1.66 -3.84
C ARG A 157 9.80 1.84 -4.05
N ASN A 158 9.03 1.52 -3.01
CA ASN A 158 7.62 1.91 -2.93
C ASN A 158 7.49 3.42 -2.62
N SER A 159 6.25 3.93 -2.49
CA SER A 159 6.01 5.35 -2.19
C SER A 159 6.55 5.79 -0.82
N ASP A 160 6.79 4.85 0.10
CA ASP A 160 7.45 5.08 1.40
C ASP A 160 8.98 5.02 1.33
N GLY A 161 9.54 4.73 0.17
CA GLY A 161 10.97 4.51 0.02
C GLY A 161 11.43 3.12 0.47
N LEU A 162 10.56 2.16 0.72
CA LEU A 162 10.98 0.82 1.14
C LEU A 162 11.34 -0.03 -0.08
N THR A 163 12.48 -0.72 0.02
CA THR A 163 12.92 -1.71 -0.98
C THR A 163 12.29 -3.08 -0.70
N PRO A 164 12.30 -4.02 -1.66
CA PRO A 164 11.84 -5.40 -1.42
C PRO A 164 12.50 -6.03 -0.18
N LEU A 165 13.81 -5.82 -0.01
CA LEU A 165 14.57 -6.33 1.13
C LEU A 165 14.09 -5.73 2.47
N LEU A 166 13.78 -4.44 2.50
CA LEU A 166 13.22 -3.79 3.69
C LEU A 166 11.80 -4.27 3.98
N LEU A 167 10.98 -4.50 2.94
CA LEU A 167 9.61 -4.99 3.11
C LEU A 167 9.56 -6.39 3.71
N VAL A 168 10.38 -7.33 3.24
CA VAL A 168 10.40 -8.71 3.80
C VAL A 168 10.97 -8.76 5.24
N THR A 169 11.66 -7.73 5.69
CA THR A 169 12.22 -7.67 7.05
C THR A 169 11.45 -6.75 7.99
N ARG A 170 10.44 -6.01 7.49
CA ARG A 170 9.77 -4.94 8.22
C ARG A 170 9.00 -5.43 9.44
N ASP A 171 8.19 -6.48 9.27
CA ASP A 171 7.38 -7.01 10.37
C ASP A 171 7.28 -8.54 10.33
N VAL A 172 8.05 -9.19 11.20
CA VAL A 172 8.03 -10.65 11.36
C VAL A 172 6.65 -11.15 11.83
N SER A 173 5.95 -10.36 12.64
CA SER A 173 4.63 -10.68 13.18
C SER A 173 3.53 -10.54 12.13
N PHE A 174 3.64 -9.57 11.23
CA PHE A 174 2.76 -9.40 10.07
C PHE A 174 2.68 -10.68 9.24
N PHE A 175 3.81 -11.36 9.06
CA PHE A 175 3.83 -12.55 8.23
C PHE A 175 3.07 -13.74 8.83
N SER A 176 3.01 -13.86 10.16
CA SER A 176 2.17 -14.88 10.82
C SER A 176 0.68 -14.69 10.53
N LYS A 177 0.24 -13.43 10.36
CA LYS A 177 -1.15 -13.07 10.01
C LYS A 177 -1.46 -13.48 8.57
N VAL A 178 -0.51 -13.28 7.65
CA VAL A 178 -0.64 -13.68 6.24
C VAL A 178 -0.71 -15.20 6.10
N GLN A 179 0.17 -15.94 6.77
CA GLN A 179 0.18 -17.41 6.76
C GLN A 179 -1.15 -18.01 7.22
N THR A 180 -1.77 -17.44 8.26
CA THR A 180 -3.07 -17.92 8.75
C THR A 180 -4.21 -17.67 7.75
N ALA A 181 -4.05 -16.67 6.88
CA ALA A 181 -5.07 -16.23 5.93
C ALA A 181 -4.91 -16.80 4.51
N MET A 182 -3.76 -17.40 4.18
CA MET A 182 -3.46 -17.96 2.84
C MET A 182 -3.06 -19.44 2.89
N GLU A 183 -3.49 -20.21 1.89
CA GLU A 183 -3.06 -21.60 1.66
C GLU A 183 -1.93 -21.69 0.62
N THR A 184 -1.04 -20.69 0.56
CA THR A 184 0.06 -20.63 -0.42
C THR A 184 1.40 -21.03 0.20
N GLU A 185 2.37 -21.44 -0.62
CA GLU A 185 3.77 -21.58 -0.22
C GLU A 185 4.31 -20.21 0.22
N TYR A 186 4.30 -20.00 1.53
CA TYR A 186 4.70 -18.80 2.23
C TYR A 186 6.08 -19.05 2.85
N ASN A 187 7.09 -18.29 2.44
CA ASN A 187 8.47 -18.47 2.92
C ASN A 187 9.28 -17.16 2.86
N PRO A 188 9.15 -16.27 3.87
CA PRO A 188 9.88 -15.01 3.90
C PRO A 188 11.40 -15.20 4.03
N VAL A 189 11.86 -16.31 4.62
CA VAL A 189 13.29 -16.64 4.73
C VAL A 189 13.87 -16.90 3.35
N GLU A 190 13.19 -17.71 2.53
CA GLU A 190 13.63 -17.99 1.17
C GLU A 190 13.55 -16.74 0.27
N VAL A 191 12.55 -15.88 0.46
CA VAL A 191 12.51 -14.57 -0.21
C VAL A 191 13.74 -13.74 0.17
N LEU A 192 14.08 -13.66 1.45
CA LEU A 192 15.23 -12.92 1.95
C LEU A 192 16.54 -13.46 1.35
N GLU A 193 16.73 -14.78 1.37
CA GLU A 193 17.90 -15.43 0.77
C GLU A 193 18.02 -15.12 -0.72
N GLN A 194 16.92 -15.15 -1.47
CA GLN A 194 16.91 -14.84 -2.89
C GLN A 194 17.29 -13.39 -3.18
N LEU A 195 16.69 -12.44 -2.46
CA LEU A 195 17.02 -11.03 -2.62
C LEU A 195 18.52 -10.78 -2.32
N LEU A 196 19.06 -11.40 -1.26
CA LEU A 196 20.48 -11.27 -0.91
C LEU A 196 21.42 -11.87 -1.97
N ASN A 197 21.05 -12.99 -2.58
CA ASN A 197 21.86 -13.64 -3.61
C ASN A 197 21.89 -12.84 -4.93
N ASP A 198 20.78 -12.19 -5.30
CA ASP A 198 20.69 -11.35 -6.50
C ASP A 198 21.30 -9.94 -6.31
N HIS A 199 21.77 -9.62 -5.10
CA HIS A 199 22.54 -8.40 -4.79
C HIS A 199 24.07 -8.57 -4.95
N ALA A 200 24.57 -9.79 -5.21
CA ALA A 200 25.99 -10.11 -5.34
C ALA A 200 26.45 -10.13 -6.81
#